data_AF-A0A645J552-F1
#
_entry.id   AF-A0A645J552-F1
#
_cell.length_a   1.000
_cell.length_b   1.000
_cell.length_c   1.000
_cell.angle_alpha   90.00
_cell.angle_beta   90.00
_cell.angle_gamma   90.00
#
_symmetry.space_group_name_H-M   'P 1'
#
loop_
_entity.id
_entity.type
_entity.pdbx_description
1 polymer ?
#
loop_
_entity_poly.entity_id
_entity_poly.type
_entity_poly.pdbx_seq_one_letter_code
_entity_poly.pdbx_strand_id
1 'polypeptide(L)'
;MMFWGLGGIILLKLVYPYLSKWIEKIPYQFGKKVTTFLLVFILFDSVITFSAEFRQSQRDRGIPATNLVAQLLDYYFPNDVLDKIFQNVKAVND
;
A
#
# COMPACT_ATOMS: atom_id res chain seq x y z
N MET A 1 -0.90 10.86 19.70
CA MET A 1 -1.07 11.47 18.36
C MET A 1 -0.16 12.68 18.11
N MET A 2 0.21 13.48 19.13
CA MET A 2 1.05 14.69 18.94
C MET A 2 2.54 14.42 18.60
N PHE A 3 3.08 13.25 18.99
CA PHE A 3 4.48 12.88 18.70
C PHE A 3 4.78 12.77 17.20
N TRP A 4 3.85 12.29 16.38
CA TRP A 4 4.03 12.20 14.92
C TRP A 4 3.93 13.57 14.25
N GLY A 5 3.13 14.49 14.79
CA GLY A 5 3.07 15.88 14.31
C GLY A 5 4.37 16.63 14.55
N LEU A 6 4.89 16.61 15.79
CA LEU A 6 6.19 17.21 16.13
C LEU A 6 7.36 16.47 15.47
N GLY A 7 7.32 15.14 15.45
CA GLY A 7 8.31 14.31 14.77
C GLY A 7 8.39 14.59 13.27
N GLY A 8 7.24 14.80 12.61
CA GLY A 8 7.20 15.19 11.20
C GLY A 8 7.86 16.54 10.92
N ILE A 9 7.66 17.53 11.79
CA ILE A 9 8.31 18.85 11.67
C ILE A 9 9.82 18.74 11.84
N ILE A 10 10.28 18.00 12.85
CA ILE A 10 11.71 17.77 13.11
C ILE A 10 12.35 17.01 11.95
N LEU A 11 11.70 15.96 11.46
CA LEU A 11 12.15 15.16 10.34
C LEU A 11 12.21 15.99 9.05
N LEU A 12 11.20 16.82 8.78
CA LEU A 12 11.24 17.75 7.67
C LEU A 12 12.45 18.68 7.82
N LYS A 13 12.64 19.31 8.97
CA LYS A 13 13.74 20.27 9.15
C LYS A 13 15.14 19.63 9.04
N LEU A 14 15.30 18.39 9.48
CA LEU A 14 16.59 17.68 9.48
C LEU A 14 16.84 16.92 8.18
N VAL A 15 15.87 16.18 7.65
CA VAL A 15 16.03 15.28 6.51
C VAL A 15 15.81 15.99 5.18
N TYR A 16 14.85 16.92 5.10
CA TYR A 16 14.55 17.66 3.86
C TYR A 16 15.77 18.34 3.23
N PRO A 17 16.66 19.06 3.95
CA PRO A 17 17.78 19.73 3.30
C PRO A 17 18.77 18.75 2.67
N TYR A 18 18.93 17.55 3.23
CA TYR A 18 19.72 16.50 2.59
C TYR A 18 18.95 15.94 1.40
N LEU A 19 17.71 15.50 1.59
CA LEU A 19 16.92 14.89 0.52
C LEU A 19 16.77 15.82 -0.71
N SER A 20 16.52 17.11 -0.48
CA SER A 20 16.39 18.12 -1.53
C SER A 20 17.65 18.23 -2.37
N LYS A 21 18.84 18.25 -1.74
CA LYS A 21 20.12 18.28 -2.47
C LYS A 21 20.35 17.02 -3.31
N TRP A 22 19.79 15.88 -2.90
CA TRP A 22 19.88 14.64 -3.68
C TRP A 22 18.88 14.63 -4.83
N ILE A 23 17.65 15.11 -4.62
CA ILE A 23 16.61 15.19 -5.66
C ILE A 23 17.01 16.17 -6.76
N GLU A 24 17.65 17.30 -6.43
CA GLU A 24 18.14 18.27 -7.42
C GLU A 24 19.20 17.71 -8.37
N LYS A 25 19.92 16.63 -7.98
CA LYS A 25 20.85 15.94 -8.89
C LYS A 25 20.15 15.12 -9.95
N ILE A 26 18.85 14.84 -9.78
CA ILE A 26 18.08 14.04 -10.72
C ILE A 26 17.60 14.97 -11.85
N PRO A 27 17.94 14.68 -13.12
CA PRO A 27 17.49 15.51 -14.23
C PRO A 27 15.96 15.48 -14.33
N TYR A 28 15.35 16.66 -14.47
CA TYR A 28 13.90 16.85 -14.43
C TYR A 28 13.12 15.91 -15.39
N GLN A 29 13.65 15.70 -16.59
CA GLN A 29 13.03 14.82 -17.59
C GLN A 29 13.01 13.35 -17.15
N PHE A 30 14.04 12.90 -16.44
CA PHE A 30 14.09 11.55 -15.88
C PHE A 30 13.15 11.44 -14.67
N GLY A 31 13.20 12.43 -13.76
CA GLY A 31 12.31 12.51 -12.61
C GLY A 31 10.84 12.43 -13.01
N LYS A 32 10.40 13.16 -14.03
CA LYS A 32 9.01 13.11 -14.53
C LYS A 32 8.59 11.70 -14.96
N LYS A 33 9.41 11.01 -15.74
CA LYS A 33 9.11 9.64 -16.21
C LYS A 33 9.03 8.66 -15.05
N VAL A 34 9.99 8.72 -14.13
CA VAL A 34 10.05 7.85 -12.94
C VAL A 34 8.85 8.09 -12.04
N THR A 35 8.50 9.36 -11.75
CA THR A 35 7.34 9.68 -10.92
C THR A 35 6.03 9.20 -11.56
N THR A 36 5.85 9.40 -12.86
CA THR A 36 4.65 8.88 -13.56
C THR A 36 4.60 7.35 -13.50
N PHE A 37 5.72 6.66 -13.72
CA PHE A 37 5.79 5.20 -13.61
C PHE A 37 5.47 4.71 -12.18
N LEU A 38 6.07 5.31 -11.17
CA LEU A 38 5.82 4.99 -9.76
C LEU A 38 4.37 5.24 -9.37
N LEU A 39 3.77 6.33 -9.85
CA LEU A 39 2.38 6.65 -9.59
C LEU A 39 1.46 5.56 -10.17
N VAL A 40 1.68 5.16 -11.41
CA VAL A 40 0.92 4.06 -12.03
C VAL A 40 1.14 2.74 -11.29
N PHE A 41 2.38 2.46 -10.88
CA PHE A 41 2.71 1.26 -10.12
C PHE A 41 1.99 1.20 -8.77
N ILE A 42 2.02 2.30 -7.98
CA ILE A 42 1.33 2.38 -6.69
C ILE A 42 -0.18 2.26 -6.86
N LEU A 43 -0.76 2.85 -7.91
CA LEU A 43 -2.18 2.69 -8.20
C LEU A 43 -2.53 1.22 -8.47
N PHE A 44 -1.72 0.53 -9.27
CA PHE A 44 -1.92 -0.88 -9.56
C PHE A 44 -1.79 -1.76 -8.32
N ASP A 45 -0.75 -1.54 -7.52
CA ASP A 45 -0.51 -2.22 -6.24
C ASP A 45 -1.67 -2.00 -5.25
N SER A 46 -2.18 -0.77 -5.17
CA SER A 46 -3.33 -0.43 -4.31
C SER A 46 -4.60 -1.15 -4.74
N VAL A 47 -4.85 -1.26 -6.05
CA VAL A 47 -6.01 -1.99 -6.60
C VAL A 47 -5.92 -3.48 -6.25
N ILE A 48 -4.74 -4.10 -6.37
CA ILE A 48 -4.54 -5.50 -5.97
C ILE A 48 -4.77 -5.67 -4.48
N THR A 49 -4.18 -4.80 -3.66
CA THR A 49 -4.32 -4.85 -2.20
C THR A 49 -5.79 -4.76 -1.77
N PHE A 50 -6.54 -3.79 -2.31
CA PHE A 50 -7.96 -3.65 -2.03
C PHE A 50 -8.78 -4.85 -2.51
N SER A 51 -8.44 -5.40 -3.68
CA SER A 51 -9.12 -6.59 -4.22
C SER A 51 -8.89 -7.83 -3.36
N ALA A 52 -7.67 -7.99 -2.81
CA ALA A 52 -7.33 -9.10 -1.91
C ALA A 52 -8.09 -9.01 -0.58
N GLU A 53 -8.16 -7.83 0.02
CA GLU A 53 -8.94 -7.57 1.24
C GLU A 53 -10.44 -7.79 1.00
N PHE A 54 -10.99 -7.27 -0.11
CA PHE A 54 -12.38 -7.49 -0.48
C PHE A 54 -12.68 -8.99 -0.67
N ARG A 55 -11.74 -9.73 -1.27
CA ARG A 55 -11.88 -11.17 -1.45
C ARG A 55 -11.84 -11.92 -0.12
N GLN A 56 -10.97 -11.52 0.82
CA GLN A 56 -10.96 -12.06 2.18
C GLN A 56 -12.34 -11.88 2.86
N SER A 57 -12.92 -10.68 2.78
CA SER A 57 -14.27 -10.42 3.30
C SER A 57 -15.35 -11.31 2.65
N GLN A 58 -15.25 -11.58 1.35
CA GLN A 58 -16.14 -12.52 0.66
C GLN A 58 -15.98 -13.96 1.13
N ARG A 59 -14.74 -14.42 1.38
CA ARG A 59 -14.45 -15.75 1.91
C ARG A 59 -15.03 -15.92 3.32
N ASP A 60 -14.92 -14.90 4.15
CA ASP A 60 -15.47 -14.92 5.52
C ASP A 60 -17.01 -15.00 5.51
N ARG A 61 -17.66 -14.49 4.45
CA ARG A 61 -19.11 -14.62 4.20
C ARG A 61 -19.51 -15.91 3.47
N GLY A 62 -18.57 -16.81 3.17
CA GLY A 62 -18.82 -18.08 2.50
C GLY A 62 -19.06 -17.98 0.98
N ILE A 63 -18.69 -16.87 0.33
CA ILE A 63 -18.88 -16.67 -1.11
C ILE A 63 -17.68 -17.29 -1.88
N PRO A 64 -17.90 -18.29 -2.75
CA PRO A 64 -16.81 -18.93 -3.51
C PRO A 64 -16.30 -18.06 -4.66
N ALA A 65 -15.06 -18.28 -5.09
CA ALA A 65 -14.48 -17.58 -6.23
C ALA A 65 -15.17 -17.99 -7.54
N THR A 66 -15.72 -17.02 -8.26
CA THR A 66 -16.47 -17.25 -9.51
C THR A 66 -15.67 -16.94 -10.78
N ASN A 67 -14.53 -16.24 -10.66
CA ASN A 67 -13.72 -15.83 -11.80
C ASN A 67 -12.23 -16.12 -11.59
N LEU A 68 -11.46 -16.08 -12.69
CA LEU A 68 -10.01 -16.36 -12.68
C LEU A 68 -9.22 -15.41 -11.78
N VAL A 69 -9.63 -14.14 -11.71
CA VAL A 69 -8.97 -13.14 -10.86
C VAL A 69 -9.16 -13.48 -9.38
N ALA A 70 -10.36 -13.88 -8.96
CA ALA A 70 -10.63 -14.30 -7.59
C ALA A 70 -9.88 -15.59 -7.22
N GLN A 71 -9.75 -16.54 -8.16
CA GLN A 71 -8.95 -17.75 -7.93
C GLN A 71 -7.45 -17.43 -7.79
N LEU A 72 -6.92 -16.51 -8.60
CA LEU A 72 -5.54 -16.03 -8.46
C LEU A 72 -5.33 -15.31 -7.12
N LEU A 73 -6.27 -14.46 -6.71
CA LEU A 73 -6.22 -13.78 -5.42
C LEU A 73 -6.30 -14.78 -4.25
N ASP A 74 -7.12 -15.82 -4.36
CA ASP A 74 -7.19 -16.89 -3.35
C ASP A 74 -5.89 -17.70 -3.27
N TYR A 75 -5.19 -17.90 -4.39
CA TYR A 75 -3.93 -18.63 -4.44
C TYR A 75 -2.74 -17.81 -3.89
N TYR A 76 -2.61 -16.55 -4.31
CA TYR A 76 -1.48 -15.71 -3.92
C TYR A 76 -1.68 -15.00 -2.57
N PHE A 77 -2.93 -14.70 -2.20
CA PHE A 77 -3.30 -13.98 -0.97
C PHE A 77 -4.34 -14.77 -0.15
N PRO A 78 -3.96 -15.94 0.38
CA PRO A 78 -4.80 -16.69 1.30
C PRO A 78 -4.92 -15.97 2.65
N ASN A 79 -5.93 -16.34 3.45
CA ASN A 79 -6.24 -15.66 4.72
C ASN A 79 -5.06 -15.65 5.70
N ASP A 80 -4.26 -16.72 5.78
CA ASP A 80 -3.10 -16.81 6.67
C ASP A 80 -1.98 -15.82 6.31
N VAL A 81 -1.87 -15.45 5.03
CA VAL A 81 -0.95 -14.43 4.55
C VAL A 81 -1.52 -13.04 4.85
N LEU A 82 -2.79 -12.81 4.51
CA LEU A 82 -3.44 -11.52 4.74
C LEU A 82 -3.53 -11.17 6.22
N ASP A 83 -3.81 -12.12 7.10
CA ASP A 83 -3.86 -11.90 8.55
C ASP A 83 -2.49 -11.51 9.13
N LYS A 84 -1.38 -11.96 8.51
CA LYS A 84 -0.02 -11.53 8.88
C LYS A 84 0.32 -10.14 8.36
N ILE A 85 -0.20 -9.77 7.20
CA ILE A 85 -0.01 -8.44 6.62
C ILE A 85 -0.86 -7.41 7.38
N PHE A 86 -2.10 -7.77 7.72
CA PHE A 86 -3.13 -6.93 8.31
C PHE A 86 -3.40 -7.27 9.78
N GLN A 87 -2.36 -7.56 10.57
CA GLN A 87 -2.46 -7.96 11.99
C GLN A 87 -3.24 -6.99 12.90
N ASN A 88 -3.46 -5.75 12.47
CA ASN A 88 -4.20 -4.74 13.22
C ASN A 88 -5.68 -4.61 12.84
N VAL A 89 -6.18 -5.36 11.86
CA VAL A 89 -7.60 -5.38 11.52
C VAL A 89 -8.32 -6.28 12.53
N LYS A 90 -8.60 -5.73 13.71
CA LYS A 90 -9.49 -6.38 14.66
C LYS A 90 -10.88 -6.39 14.04
N ALA A 91 -11.46 -7.58 13.88
CA ALA A 91 -12.89 -7.70 13.62
C ALA A 91 -13.62 -6.90 14.70
N VAL A 92 -14.35 -5.85 14.28
CA VAL A 92 -15.30 -5.17 15.16
C VAL A 92 -16.41 -6.18 15.39
N ASN A 93 -16.33 -6.91 16.50
CA ASN A 93 -17.45 -7.68 17.01
C ASN A 93 -18.46 -6.65 17.53
N ASP A 94 -19.62 -6.58 16.87
CA ASP A 94 -20.82 -5.94 17.41
C ASP A 94 -21.32 -6.67 18.67
#